data_AF-A0A9D7ACM4-F1
#
_entry.id   AF-A0A9D7ACM4-F1
#
_cell.length_a   1.000
_cell.length_b   1.000
_cell.length_c   1.000
_cell.angle_alpha   90.00
_cell.angle_beta   90.00
_cell.angle_gamma   90.00
#
_symmetry.space_group_name_H-M   'P 1'
#
loop_
_entity.id
_entity.type
_entity.pdbx_description
1 polymer ?
#
loop_
_entity_poly.entity_id
_entity_poly.type
_entity_poly.pdbx_seq_one_letter_code
_entity_poly.pdbx_strand_id
1 'polypeptide(L)'
;MTTDNYKLTLQSLYETWVALAEFGASLTEDQWKTPTKCPGWSVQDNLSHLIGTERSLGGLGDTTHKATNLEHVKNPIGEMNEHQVDARRSLSGAA
;
A
#
# COMPACT_ATOMS: atom_id res chain seq x y z
N MET A 1 8.41 7.85 29.14
CA MET A 1 8.00 8.39 27.82
C MET A 1 7.41 9.76 28.05
N THR A 2 8.10 10.82 27.63
CA THR A 2 7.62 12.20 27.78
C THR A 2 6.46 12.44 26.82
N THR A 3 5.48 13.20 27.28
CA THR A 3 4.19 13.49 26.65
C THR A 3 4.27 14.19 25.28
N ASP A 4 5.47 14.59 24.84
CA ASP A 4 5.70 15.24 23.55
C ASP A 4 6.06 14.27 22.41
N ASN A 5 6.49 13.04 22.73
CA ASN A 5 6.96 12.09 21.71
C ASN A 5 5.84 11.59 20.78
N TYR A 6 4.61 11.44 21.29
CA TYR A 6 3.50 11.01 20.45
C TYR A 6 3.03 12.12 19.49
N LYS A 7 3.13 13.40 19.90
CA LYS A 7 2.78 14.52 19.02
C LYS A 7 3.71 14.59 17.82
N LEU A 8 5.02 14.42 18.04
CA LEU A 8 6.00 14.31 16.96
C LEU A 8 5.71 13.10 16.06
N THR A 9 5.37 11.95 16.65
CA THR A 9 5.00 10.75 15.89
C THR A 9 3.79 11.00 15.00
N LEU A 10 2.74 11.64 15.52
CA LEU A 10 1.55 12.00 14.75
C LEU A 10 1.87 13.01 13.65
N GLN A 11 2.68 14.03 13.94
CA GLN A 11 3.10 15.02 12.95
C GLN A 11 3.84 14.35 11.79
N SER A 12 4.84 13.51 12.07
CA SER A 12 5.57 12.77 11.03
C SER A 12 4.68 11.83 10.24
N LEU A 13 3.68 11.22 10.89
CA LEU A 13 2.70 10.37 10.20
C LEU A 13 1.86 11.20 9.22
N TYR A 14 1.32 12.35 9.64
CA TYR A 14 0.55 13.23 8.74
C TYR A 14 1.39 13.77 7.59
N GLU A 15 2.62 14.20 7.84
CA GLU A 15 3.56 14.65 6.79
C GLU A 15 3.84 13.54 5.77
N THR A 16 4.03 12.31 6.25
CA THR A 16 4.24 11.14 5.37
C THR A 16 3.03 10.89 4.48
N TRP A 17 1.81 10.97 5.02
CA TRP A 17 0.59 10.76 4.22
C TRP A 17 0.38 11.86 3.17
N VAL A 18 0.64 13.12 3.51
CA VAL A 18 0.58 14.23 2.56
C VAL A 18 1.61 14.02 1.44
N ALA A 19 2.86 13.71 1.79
CA ALA A 19 3.92 13.47 0.80
C ALA A 19 3.60 12.29 -0.13
N LEU A 20 3.01 11.20 0.40
CA LEU A 20 2.56 10.05 -0.40
C LEU A 20 1.45 10.44 -1.38
N ALA A 21 0.47 11.24 -0.93
CA ALA A 21 -0.62 11.69 -1.77
C ALA A 21 -0.14 12.63 -2.88
N GLU A 22 0.74 13.59 -2.56
CA GLU A 22 1.35 14.51 -3.52
C GLU A 22 2.22 13.77 -4.54
N PHE A 23 3.05 12.83 -4.08
CA PHE A 23 3.84 11.97 -4.96
C PHE A 23 2.93 11.19 -5.91
N GLY A 24 1.90 10.53 -5.38
CA GLY A 24 0.97 9.75 -6.18
C GLY A 24 0.21 10.59 -7.23
N ALA A 25 -0.21 11.79 -6.87
CA ALA A 25 -0.87 12.73 -7.79
C ALA A 25 0.06 13.22 -8.92
N SER A 26 1.38 13.16 -8.73
CA SER A 26 2.37 13.55 -9.74
C SER A 26 2.70 12.47 -10.77
N LEU A 27 2.30 11.21 -10.52
CA LEU A 27 2.64 10.08 -11.38
C LEU A 27 1.62 9.90 -12.51
N THR A 28 2.14 9.65 -13.71
CA THR A 28 1.35 9.13 -14.84
C THR A 28 0.97 7.67 -14.62
N GLU A 29 -0.02 7.18 -15.36
CA GLU A 29 -0.44 5.77 -15.28
C GLU A 29 0.70 4.80 -15.59
N ASP A 30 1.54 5.08 -16.60
CA ASP A 30 2.71 4.26 -16.92
C ASP A 30 3.71 4.21 -15.77
N GLN A 31 3.90 5.32 -15.05
CA GLN A 31 4.75 5.36 -13.85
C GLN A 31 4.14 4.56 -12.70
N TRP A 32 2.82 4.60 -12.52
CA TRP A 32 2.13 3.76 -11.54
C TRP A 32 2.28 2.27 -11.81
N LYS A 33 2.29 1.87 -13.08
CA LYS A 33 2.49 0.47 -13.50
C LYS A 33 3.96 0.05 -13.59
N THR A 34 4.90 0.94 -13.28
CA THR A 34 6.34 0.63 -13.32
C THR A 34 6.70 -0.45 -12.29
N PRO A 35 7.42 -1.53 -12.67
CA PRO A 35 7.88 -2.57 -11.74
C PRO A 35 8.84 -2.04 -10.68
N THR A 36 8.80 -2.63 -9.49
CA THR A 36 9.67 -2.26 -8.35
C THR A 36 10.69 -3.35 -8.03
N LYS A 37 11.49 -3.13 -6.98
CA LYS A 37 12.40 -4.15 -6.45
C LYS A 37 11.69 -5.24 -5.65
N CYS A 38 10.42 -5.03 -5.28
CA CYS A 38 9.58 -6.09 -4.74
C CYS A 38 9.09 -6.95 -5.91
N PRO A 39 9.47 -8.24 -6.00
CA PRO A 39 9.12 -9.08 -7.15
C PRO A 39 7.60 -9.15 -7.35
N GLY A 40 7.14 -8.98 -8.59
CA GLY A 40 5.72 -8.99 -8.94
C GLY A 40 4.95 -7.71 -8.60
N TRP A 41 5.59 -6.71 -7.99
CA TRP A 41 4.93 -5.47 -7.56
C TRP A 41 5.33 -4.26 -8.41
N SER A 42 4.32 -3.55 -8.89
CA SER A 42 4.37 -2.21 -9.45
C SER A 42 4.45 -1.12 -8.36
N VAL A 43 4.61 0.14 -8.75
CA VAL A 43 4.52 1.28 -7.83
C VAL A 43 3.12 1.33 -7.19
N GLN A 44 2.06 1.05 -7.95
CA GLN A 44 0.68 0.98 -7.44
C GLN A 44 0.49 -0.13 -6.41
N ASP A 45 1.17 -1.27 -6.57
CA ASP A 45 1.10 -2.38 -5.62
C ASP A 45 1.72 -1.97 -4.27
N ASN A 46 2.73 -1.10 -4.28
CA ASN A 46 3.27 -0.51 -3.06
C ASN A 46 2.26 0.41 -2.35
N LEU A 47 1.47 1.21 -3.07
CA LEU A 47 0.41 1.96 -2.39
C LEU A 47 -0.74 1.04 -1.93
N SER A 48 -1.08 0.03 -2.73
CA SER A 48 -2.20 -0.88 -2.47
C SER A 48 -2.02 -1.71 -1.19
N HIS A 49 -0.79 -2.14 -0.87
CA HIS A 49 -0.54 -2.84 0.39
C HIS A 49 -0.67 -1.92 1.60
N LEU A 50 -0.27 -0.64 1.50
CA LEU A 50 -0.46 0.35 2.58
C LEU A 50 -1.95 0.54 2.88
N ILE A 51 -2.78 0.65 1.82
CA ILE A 51 -4.24 0.72 1.96
C ILE A 51 -4.77 -0.54 2.65
N GLY A 52 -4.25 -1.72 2.32
CA GLY A 52 -4.59 -2.97 3.01
C GLY A 52 -4.30 -2.92 4.51
N THR A 53 -3.09 -2.49 4.89
CA THR A 53 -2.67 -2.34 6.29
C THR A 53 -3.55 -1.33 7.04
N GLU A 54 -3.75 -0.14 6.50
CA GLU A 54 -4.55 0.91 7.16
C GLU A 54 -6.01 0.49 7.35
N ARG A 55 -6.59 -0.25 6.40
CA ARG A 55 -7.93 -0.83 6.56
C ARG A 55 -7.99 -1.83 7.71
N SER A 56 -6.98 -2.71 7.82
CA SER A 56 -6.91 -3.67 8.92
C SER A 56 -6.77 -2.95 10.27
N LEU A 57 -5.86 -1.97 10.37
CA LEU A 57 -5.67 -1.16 11.58
C LEU A 57 -6.94 -0.36 11.95
N GLY A 58 -7.69 0.10 10.95
CA GLY A 58 -8.98 0.76 11.12
C GLY A 58 -10.16 -0.18 11.42
N GLY A 59 -9.94 -1.49 11.56
CA GLY A 59 -10.98 -2.47 11.90
C GLY A 59 -11.92 -2.82 10.75
N LEU A 60 -11.57 -2.50 9.50
CA LEU A 60 -12.40 -2.78 8.31
C LEU A 60 -12.23 -4.21 7.78
N GLY A 61 -11.32 -4.99 8.38
CA GLY A 61 -11.02 -6.36 8.01
C GLY A 61 -10.30 -6.50 6.67
N ASP A 62 -9.95 -7.75 6.36
CA ASP A 62 -9.27 -8.09 5.11
C ASP A 62 -10.21 -8.09 3.90
N THR A 63 -9.61 -7.96 2.71
CA THR A 63 -10.35 -8.23 1.47
C THR A 63 -10.80 -9.69 1.41
N THR A 64 -11.99 -9.92 0.85
CA THR A 64 -12.46 -11.26 0.51
C THR A 64 -11.85 -11.78 -0.79
N HIS A 65 -11.21 -10.90 -1.56
CA HIS A 65 -10.50 -11.25 -2.80
C HIS A 65 -9.33 -12.20 -2.51
N LYS A 66 -9.10 -13.14 -3.42
CA LYS A 66 -7.98 -14.09 -3.35
C LYS A 66 -7.18 -14.01 -4.63
N ALA A 67 -5.97 -13.47 -4.50
CA ALA A 67 -5.00 -13.41 -5.58
C ALA A 67 -4.72 -14.81 -6.14
N THR A 68 -4.63 -14.90 -7.46
CA THR A 68 -4.41 -16.18 -8.16
C THR A 68 -2.95 -16.43 -8.47
N ASN A 69 -2.16 -15.37 -8.69
CA ASN A 69 -0.71 -15.47 -8.87
C ASN A 69 0.01 -15.23 -7.55
N LEU A 70 0.68 -16.28 -7.03
CA LEU A 70 1.44 -16.25 -5.78
C LEU A 70 2.91 -16.69 -5.98
N GLU A 71 3.42 -16.72 -7.22
CA GLU A 71 4.76 -17.27 -7.52
C GLU A 71 5.89 -16.56 -6.75
N HIS A 72 5.78 -15.25 -6.55
CA HIS A 72 6.74 -14.44 -5.80
C HIS A 72 6.52 -14.46 -4.29
N VAL A 73 5.38 -14.96 -3.80
CA VAL A 73 5.05 -14.99 -2.37
C VAL A 73 5.86 -16.05 -1.64
N LYS A 74 6.37 -15.71 -0.44
CA LYS A 74 7.28 -16.57 0.33
C LYS A 74 6.79 -16.91 1.74
N ASN A 75 5.69 -16.32 2.21
CA ASN A 75 5.16 -16.54 3.55
C ASN A 75 3.67 -16.10 3.65
N PRO A 76 2.96 -16.49 4.73
CA PRO A 76 1.54 -16.17 4.91
C PRO A 76 1.22 -14.66 4.96
N ILE A 77 2.13 -13.83 5.51
CA ILE A 77 1.94 -12.38 5.52
C ILE A 77 2.01 -11.83 4.09
N GLY A 78 2.95 -12.33 3.28
CA GLY A 78 3.05 -12.02 1.87
C GLY A 78 1.81 -12.42 1.08
N GLU A 79 1.20 -13.56 1.39
CA GLU A 79 -0.06 -13.99 0.76
C GLU A 79 -1.22 -13.06 1.12
N MET A 80 -1.34 -12.67 2.39
CA MET A 80 -2.33 -11.69 2.84
C MET A 80 -2.15 -10.33 2.14
N ASN A 81 -0.90 -9.85 2.03
CA ASN A 81 -0.59 -8.63 1.30
C ASN A 81 -0.94 -8.76 -0.18
N GLU A 82 -0.62 -9.89 -0.80
CA GLU A 82 -0.88 -10.12 -2.23
C GLU A 82 -2.38 -10.12 -2.53
N HIS A 83 -3.22 -10.67 -1.66
CA HIS A 83 -4.67 -10.57 -1.79
C HIS A 83 -5.16 -9.11 -1.79
N GLN A 84 -4.62 -8.27 -0.90
CA GLN A 84 -4.97 -6.85 -0.84
C GLN A 84 -4.48 -6.11 -2.10
N VAL A 85 -3.24 -6.36 -2.52
CA VAL A 85 -2.66 -5.77 -3.71
C VAL A 85 -3.48 -6.13 -4.96
N ASP A 86 -3.70 -7.42 -5.19
CA ASP A 86 -4.38 -7.93 -6.38
C ASP A 86 -5.82 -7.42 -6.50
N ALA A 87 -6.51 -7.22 -5.36
CA ALA A 87 -7.87 -6.67 -5.32
C ALA A 87 -7.98 -5.24 -5.90
N ARG A 88 -6.86 -4.53 -6.06
CA ARG A 88 -6.80 -3.12 -6.51
C ARG A 88 -6.09 -2.94 -7.85
N ARG A 89 -5.48 -3.99 -8.41
CA ARG A 89 -4.67 -3.90 -9.65
C ARG A 89 -5.46 -3.43 -10.87
N SER A 90 -6.75 -3.73 -10.93
CA SER A 90 -7.63 -3.33 -12.03
C SER A 90 -7.99 -1.84 -12.00
N LEU A 91 -7.65 -1.11 -10.93
CA LEU A 91 -7.90 0.32 -10.82
C LEU A 91 -6.80 1.12 -11.53
N SER A 92 -7.16 2.31 -11.99
CA SER A 92 -6.20 3.34 -12.39
C SER A 92 -5.38 3.77 -11.17
N GLY A 93 -4.07 3.95 -11.35
CA GLY A 93 -3.23 4.57 -10.34
C GLY A 93 -3.26 6.08 -10.44
N ALA A 94 -3.31 6.62 -11.67
CA ALA A 94 -3.43 8.04 -11.92
C ALA A 94 -4.86 8.55 -11.63
N ALA A 95 -4.95 9.81 -11.21
CA ALA A 95 -6.19 10.54 -10.90
C ALA A 95 -6.98 10.94 -12.17
#